data_AF-A0A0K0CTZ4-F1
#
_entry.id   AF-A0A0K0CTZ4-F1
#
_cell.length_a   1.000
_cell.length_b   1.000
_cell.length_c   1.000
_cell.angle_alpha   90.00
_cell.angle_beta   90.00
_cell.angle_gamma   90.00
#
_symmetry.space_group_name_H-M   'P 1'
#
loop_
_entity.id
_entity.type
_entity.pdbx_description
1 polymer ?
#
loop_
_entity_poly.entity_id
_entity_poly.type
_entity_poly.pdbx_seq_one_letter_code
_entity_poly.pdbx_strand_id
1 'polypeptide(L)'
;MTNIRLPRKPRSPVDKKHSEWTPEKQMEHEITRNRMKVSGIYNKGVQAFFEPPETVIEMELRKKHFLLAPSNMEELNAVKARREALLKTVCKVCNGKLKPAEQQMPCACSYVFCKHHRKPDTHLCNIDHRQMGRSKISKENPKMVFGGIRKAKMTPHP
;
A
#
# COMPACT_ATOMS: atom_id res chain seq x y z
N MET A 1 -24.27 63.48 -35.06
CA MET A 1 -25.60 63.49 -35.70
C MET A 1 -26.35 62.23 -35.27
N THR A 2 -27.37 62.46 -34.45
CA THR A 2 -28.53 61.63 -34.06
C THR A 2 -28.53 60.12 -34.34
N ASN A 3 -28.40 59.32 -33.26
CA ASN A 3 -28.82 57.91 -33.22
C ASN A 3 -30.35 57.81 -33.34
N ILE A 4 -30.84 57.33 -34.48
CA ILE A 4 -32.26 57.04 -34.68
C ILE A 4 -32.58 55.72 -33.97
N ARG A 5 -33.21 55.79 -32.79
CA ARG A 5 -33.77 54.60 -32.12
C ARG A 5 -34.99 54.13 -32.90
N LEU A 6 -34.90 52.96 -33.53
CA LEU A 6 -36.07 52.27 -34.07
C LEU A 6 -37.05 51.92 -32.94
N PRO A 7 -38.37 52.09 -33.13
CA PRO A 7 -39.35 51.74 -32.12
C PRO A 7 -39.36 50.22 -31.89
N ARG A 8 -39.46 49.81 -30.62
CA ARG A 8 -39.60 48.40 -30.25
C ARG A 8 -40.92 47.89 -30.81
N LYS A 9 -40.90 46.74 -31.52
CA LYS A 9 -42.11 46.06 -31.99
C LYS A 9 -43.06 45.82 -30.79
N PRO A 10 -44.37 46.08 -30.93
CA PRO A 10 -45.32 45.75 -29.88
C PRO A 10 -45.25 44.24 -29.61
N ARG A 11 -45.24 43.85 -28.33
CA ARG A 11 -45.36 42.44 -27.94
C ARG A 11 -46.68 41.92 -28.48
N SER A 12 -46.65 40.77 -29.16
CA SER A 12 -47.87 40.08 -29.56
C SER A 12 -48.76 39.85 -28.34
N PRO A 13 -50.09 39.92 -28.47
CA PRO A 13 -51.00 39.55 -27.39
C PRO A 13 -50.60 38.15 -26.89
N VAL A 14 -50.33 38.01 -25.60
CA VAL A 14 -50.06 36.71 -25.00
C VAL A 14 -51.38 35.94 -25.03
N ASP A 15 -51.45 34.89 -25.86
CA ASP A 15 -52.61 34.01 -25.95
C ASP A 15 -52.89 33.40 -24.58
N LYS A 16 -53.94 33.89 -23.92
CA LYS A 16 -54.36 33.47 -22.57
C LYS A 16 -54.68 31.97 -22.48
N LYS A 17 -54.92 31.31 -23.64
CA LYS A 17 -55.19 29.87 -23.75
C LYS A 17 -54.03 28.99 -23.25
N HIS A 18 -52.80 29.47 -23.24
CA HIS A 18 -51.68 28.68 -22.70
C HIS A 18 -51.69 28.59 -21.17
N SER A 19 -52.39 29.50 -20.49
CA SER A 19 -52.51 29.58 -19.02
C SER A 19 -53.68 28.76 -18.45
N GLU A 20 -54.44 28.05 -19.28
CA GLU A 20 -55.53 27.22 -18.81
C GLU A 20 -54.98 25.85 -18.39
N TRP A 21 -55.15 25.53 -17.10
CA TRP A 21 -54.83 24.24 -16.50
C TRP A 21 -55.93 23.26 -16.86
N THR A 22 -55.77 22.56 -17.97
CA THR A 22 -56.71 21.52 -18.41
C THR A 22 -56.42 20.20 -17.69
N PRO A 23 -57.43 19.33 -17.49
CA PRO A 23 -57.22 17.97 -16.96
C PRO A 23 -56.21 17.16 -17.78
N GLU A 24 -56.13 17.40 -19.09
CA GLU A 24 -55.16 16.79 -20.00
C GLU A 24 -53.73 17.25 -19.69
N LYS A 25 -53.49 18.56 -19.49
CA LYS A 25 -52.18 19.07 -19.05
C LYS A 25 -51.79 18.54 -17.68
N GLN A 26 -52.76 18.36 -16.78
CA GLN A 26 -52.51 17.76 -15.46
C GLN A 26 -52.04 16.30 -15.60
N MET A 27 -52.70 15.53 -16.47
CA MET A 27 -52.31 14.15 -16.79
C MET A 27 -50.92 14.10 -17.42
N GLU A 28 -50.60 14.98 -18.38
CA GLU A 28 -49.27 15.05 -19.00
C GLU A 28 -48.15 15.38 -18.00
N HIS A 29 -48.39 16.36 -17.12
CA HIS A 29 -47.49 16.70 -16.02
C HIS A 29 -47.32 15.55 -15.02
N GLU A 30 -48.36 14.76 -14.79
CA GLU A 30 -48.31 13.60 -13.90
C GLU A 30 -47.54 12.43 -14.54
N ILE A 31 -47.74 12.17 -15.82
CA ILE A 31 -46.98 11.15 -16.59
C ILE A 31 -45.49 11.50 -16.63
N THR A 32 -45.13 12.74 -16.92
CA THR A 32 -43.73 13.19 -16.94
C THR A 32 -43.09 13.14 -15.55
N ARG A 33 -43.80 13.57 -14.50
CA ARG A 33 -43.35 13.45 -13.11
C ARG A 33 -43.16 12.00 -12.69
N ASN A 34 -44.06 11.11 -13.06
CA ASN A 34 -43.96 9.68 -12.75
C ASN A 34 -42.81 9.01 -13.54
N ARG A 35 -42.56 9.40 -14.79
CA ARG A 35 -41.39 8.97 -15.57
C ARG A 35 -40.06 9.37 -14.91
N MET A 36 -39.97 10.58 -14.37
CA MET A 36 -38.78 11.03 -13.62
C MET A 36 -38.65 10.36 -12.24
N LYS A 37 -39.76 9.96 -11.61
CA LYS A 37 -39.74 9.15 -10.38
C LYS A 37 -39.26 7.72 -10.65
N VAL A 38 -39.70 7.08 -11.73
CA VAL A 38 -39.32 5.71 -12.10
C VAL A 38 -37.82 5.61 -12.44
N SER A 39 -37.25 6.58 -13.16
CA SER A 39 -35.80 6.60 -13.46
C SER A 39 -34.92 6.81 -12.21
N GLY A 40 -35.42 7.55 -11.21
CA GLY A 40 -34.76 7.74 -9.91
C GLY A 40 -34.78 6.50 -9.01
N ILE A 41 -35.79 5.65 -9.13
CA ILE A 41 -35.91 4.40 -8.37
C ILE A 41 -34.99 3.31 -8.93
N TYR A 42 -34.83 3.25 -10.26
CA TYR A 42 -33.93 2.29 -10.93
C TYR A 42 -32.43 2.53 -10.63
N ASN A 43 -32.03 3.71 -10.16
CA ASN A 43 -30.63 4.00 -9.82
C ASN A 43 -30.29 3.84 -8.32
N LYS A 44 -31.28 3.84 -7.42
CA LYS A 44 -31.01 3.83 -5.97
C LYS A 44 -31.33 2.51 -5.26
N GLY A 45 -32.25 1.70 -5.80
CA GLY A 45 -32.72 0.48 -5.13
C GLY A 45 -32.19 -0.83 -5.72
N VAL A 46 -32.09 -0.95 -7.04
CA VAL A 46 -31.76 -2.24 -7.69
C VAL A 46 -30.27 -2.52 -7.78
N GLN A 47 -29.40 -1.50 -7.76
CA GLN A 47 -27.95 -1.72 -7.81
C GLN A 47 -27.38 -2.28 -6.49
N ALA A 48 -28.03 -2.03 -5.35
CA ALA A 48 -27.60 -2.54 -4.05
C ALA A 48 -28.33 -3.83 -3.60
N PHE A 49 -29.33 -4.30 -4.36
CA PHE A 49 -30.13 -5.47 -3.99
C PHE A 49 -29.58 -6.79 -4.59
N PHE A 50 -28.89 -6.72 -5.74
CA PHE A 50 -28.42 -7.91 -6.46
C PHE A 50 -26.89 -8.11 -6.42
N GLU A 51 -26.15 -7.24 -5.73
CA GLU A 51 -24.70 -7.33 -5.64
C GLU A 51 -24.33 -7.64 -4.17
N PRO A 52 -24.14 -8.93 -3.82
CA PRO A 52 -23.89 -9.32 -2.45
C PRO A 52 -22.62 -8.63 -1.93
N PRO A 53 -22.57 -8.25 -0.64
CA PRO A 53 -21.48 -7.43 -0.08
C PRO A 53 -20.08 -8.07 -0.20
N GLU A 54 -20.01 -9.36 -0.52
CA GLU A 54 -18.75 -10.04 -0.84
C GLU A 54 -18.13 -9.53 -2.15
N THR A 55 -18.92 -9.13 -3.16
CA THR A 55 -18.41 -8.70 -4.47
C THR A 55 -17.71 -7.34 -4.42
N VAL A 56 -18.17 -6.41 -3.58
CA VAL A 56 -17.48 -5.12 -3.39
C VAL A 56 -16.17 -5.30 -2.64
N ILE A 57 -16.14 -6.16 -1.62
CA ILE A 57 -14.91 -6.51 -0.89
C ILE A 57 -13.94 -7.26 -1.81
N GLU A 58 -14.43 -8.18 -2.63
CA GLU A 58 -13.66 -8.95 -3.61
C GLU A 58 -13.16 -8.05 -4.75
N MET A 59 -13.98 -7.12 -5.24
CA MET A 59 -13.56 -6.09 -6.20
C MET A 59 -12.49 -5.18 -5.62
N GLU A 60 -12.61 -4.77 -4.35
CA GLU A 60 -11.56 -4.01 -3.67
C GLU A 60 -10.29 -4.82 -3.49
N LEU A 61 -10.39 -6.09 -3.11
CA LEU A 61 -9.25 -6.99 -2.95
C LEU A 61 -8.58 -7.23 -4.30
N ARG A 62 -9.36 -7.43 -5.37
CA ARG A 62 -8.87 -7.58 -6.74
C ARG A 62 -8.21 -6.30 -7.26
N LYS A 63 -8.76 -5.12 -6.94
CA LYS A 63 -8.11 -3.82 -7.20
C LYS A 63 -6.80 -3.66 -6.42
N LYS A 64 -6.74 -4.14 -5.18
CA LYS A 64 -5.51 -4.15 -4.35
C LYS A 64 -4.49 -5.19 -4.83
N HIS A 65 -4.95 -6.30 -5.41
CA HIS A 65 -4.12 -7.40 -5.93
C HIS A 65 -3.60 -7.13 -7.34
N PHE A 66 -4.29 -6.28 -8.13
CA PHE A 66 -3.72 -5.61 -9.30
C PHE A 66 -2.83 -4.45 -8.84
N LEU A 67 -1.69 -4.79 -8.25
CA LEU A 67 -0.62 -3.81 -8.05
C LEU A 67 -0.13 -3.41 -9.44
N LEU A 68 -0.48 -2.21 -9.88
CA LEU A 68 0.19 -1.61 -11.03
C LEU A 68 1.69 -1.59 -10.72
N ALA A 69 2.48 -2.07 -11.68
CA ALA A 69 3.92 -1.96 -11.58
C ALA A 69 4.27 -0.48 -11.37
N PRO A 70 5.20 -0.15 -10.44
CA PRO A 70 5.57 1.23 -10.18
C PRO A 70 5.99 1.89 -11.49
N SER A 71 5.31 2.99 -11.83
CA SER A 71 5.44 3.63 -13.16
C SER A 71 6.63 4.59 -13.18
N ASN A 72 7.05 5.06 -12.00
CA ASN A 72 8.14 5.99 -11.81
C ASN A 72 9.23 5.38 -10.89
N MET A 73 10.48 5.76 -11.12
CA MET A 73 11.63 5.39 -10.29
C MET A 73 11.47 5.83 -8.83
N GLU A 74 10.84 7.00 -8.61
CA GLU A 74 10.54 7.49 -7.25
C GLU A 74 9.55 6.57 -6.51
N GLU A 75 8.52 6.09 -7.20
CA GLU A 75 7.54 5.14 -6.63
C GLU A 75 8.22 3.80 -6.29
N LEU A 76 9.11 3.31 -7.16
CA LEU A 76 9.87 2.10 -6.91
C LEU A 76 10.73 2.22 -5.64
N ASN A 77 11.39 3.35 -5.46
CA ASN A 77 12.20 3.62 -4.28
C ASN A 77 11.34 3.70 -3.01
N ALA A 78 10.15 4.32 -3.08
CA ALA A 78 9.21 4.34 -1.97
C ALA A 78 8.72 2.93 -1.58
N VAL A 79 8.44 2.06 -2.56
CA VAL A 79 8.04 0.67 -2.31
C VAL A 79 9.18 -0.13 -1.67
N LYS A 80 10.42 0.03 -2.16
CA LYS A 80 11.61 -0.58 -1.57
C LYS A 80 11.82 -0.13 -0.13
N ALA A 81 11.73 1.17 0.14
CA ALA A 81 11.85 1.73 1.48
C ALA A 81 10.79 1.18 2.45
N ARG A 82 9.53 1.07 2.00
CA ARG A 82 8.45 0.44 2.77
C ARG A 82 8.75 -1.03 3.08
N ARG A 83 9.25 -1.78 2.09
CA ARG A 83 9.63 -3.18 2.26
C ARG A 83 10.79 -3.34 3.24
N GLU A 84 11.82 -2.51 3.11
CA GLU A 84 12.97 -2.50 4.01
C GLU A 84 12.58 -2.16 5.45
N ALA A 85 11.67 -1.20 5.64
CA ALA A 85 11.12 -0.88 6.96
C ALA A 85 10.38 -2.09 7.56
N LEU A 86 9.57 -2.79 6.76
CA LEU A 86 8.86 -3.98 7.22
C LEU A 86 9.84 -5.09 7.63
N LEU A 87 10.84 -5.38 6.80
CA LEU A 87 11.84 -6.43 7.08
C LEU A 87 12.66 -6.19 8.37
N LYS A 88 12.77 -4.95 8.83
CA LYS A 88 13.40 -4.62 10.13
C LYS A 88 12.52 -4.97 11.34
N THR A 89 11.20 -5.09 11.14
CA THR A 89 10.23 -5.33 12.22
C THR A 89 9.73 -6.76 12.32
N VAL A 90 9.99 -7.59 11.30
CA VAL A 90 9.52 -9.00 11.24
C VAL A 90 10.68 -9.97 11.15
N CYS A 91 10.47 -11.19 11.65
CA CYS A 91 11.43 -12.27 11.49
C CYS A 91 11.47 -12.76 10.03
N LYS A 92 12.66 -12.91 9.46
CA LYS A 92 12.81 -13.40 8.07
C LYS A 92 12.39 -14.86 7.85
N VAL A 93 12.37 -15.69 8.89
CA VAL A 93 12.00 -17.13 8.78
C VAL A 93 10.51 -17.35 9.05
N CYS A 94 9.99 -16.84 10.17
CA CYS A 94 8.59 -17.09 10.57
C CYS A 94 7.64 -15.91 10.31
N ASN A 95 8.11 -14.77 9.81
CA ASN A 95 7.33 -13.54 9.61
C ASN A 95 6.60 -13.01 10.85
N GLY A 96 6.95 -13.51 12.04
CA GLY A 96 6.41 -13.01 13.31
C GLY A 96 6.92 -11.59 13.61
N LYS A 97 6.06 -10.77 14.22
CA LYS A 97 6.40 -9.41 14.68
C LYS A 97 7.44 -9.48 15.81
N LEU A 98 8.52 -8.73 15.66
CA LEU A 98 9.63 -8.70 16.61
C LEU A 98 9.43 -7.61 17.66
N LYS A 99 9.85 -7.90 18.89
CA LYS A 99 9.90 -6.90 19.96
C LYS A 99 11.03 -5.89 19.71
N PRO A 100 10.97 -4.65 20.25
CA PRO A 100 12.02 -3.65 20.05
C PRO A 100 13.43 -4.14 20.41
N ALA A 101 13.56 -4.95 21.48
CA ALA A 101 14.83 -5.55 21.88
C ALA A 101 15.41 -6.52 20.83
N GLU A 102 14.55 -7.22 20.10
CA GLU A 102 14.97 -8.15 19.03
C GLU A 102 15.34 -7.38 17.75
N GLN A 103 14.67 -6.25 17.50
CA GLN A 103 14.95 -5.35 16.36
C GLN A 103 16.34 -4.71 16.43
N GLN A 104 16.84 -4.44 17.64
CA GLN A 104 18.18 -3.85 17.83
C GLN A 104 19.33 -4.86 17.68
N MET A 105 19.05 -6.15 17.53
CA MET A 105 20.06 -7.21 17.44
C MET A 105 20.03 -7.91 16.07
N PRO A 106 20.34 -7.21 14.96
CA PRO A 106 20.40 -7.80 13.63
C PRO A 106 21.53 -8.82 13.53
N CYS A 107 21.34 -9.84 12.68
CA CYS A 107 22.42 -10.75 12.32
C CYS A 107 23.40 -10.05 11.37
N ALA A 108 24.61 -10.60 11.24
CA ALA A 108 25.59 -10.14 10.25
C ALA A 108 25.03 -10.15 8.81
N CYS A 109 24.06 -11.03 8.52
CA CYS A 109 23.35 -11.11 7.24
C CYS A 109 22.28 -10.02 7.04
N SER A 110 22.31 -8.95 7.85
CA SER A 110 21.44 -7.76 7.85
C SER A 110 19.95 -7.99 8.14
N TYR A 111 19.50 -9.25 8.24
CA TYR A 111 18.15 -9.60 8.66
C TYR A 111 17.99 -9.67 10.18
N VAL A 112 16.75 -9.49 10.63
CA VAL A 112 16.34 -9.59 12.03
C VAL A 112 15.54 -10.88 12.26
N PHE A 113 15.74 -11.51 13.41
CA PHE A 113 15.14 -12.80 13.76
C PHE A 113 14.56 -12.79 15.17
N CYS A 114 13.58 -13.66 15.41
CA CYS A 114 13.06 -13.92 16.76
C CYS A 114 14.06 -14.77 17.56
N LYS A 115 13.81 -14.95 18.86
CA LYS A 115 14.68 -15.76 19.76
C LYS A 115 14.95 -17.18 19.24
N HIS A 116 13.98 -17.79 18.56
CA HIS A 116 14.09 -19.16 18.05
C HIS A 116 14.96 -19.25 16.79
N HIS A 117 14.86 -18.27 15.88
CA HIS A 117 15.57 -18.28 14.59
C HIS A 117 16.88 -17.49 14.59
N ARG A 118 17.35 -17.05 15.77
CA ARG A 118 18.55 -16.20 15.89
C ARG A 118 19.85 -16.97 15.60
N LYS A 119 19.90 -18.27 15.90
CA LYS A 119 21.10 -19.09 15.72
C LYS A 119 21.39 -19.26 14.22
N PRO A 120 22.66 -19.24 13.79
CA PRO A 120 23.02 -19.35 12.37
C PRO A 120 22.50 -20.64 11.72
N ASP A 121 22.46 -21.74 12.47
CA ASP A 121 21.97 -23.04 12.00
C ASP A 121 20.47 -23.01 11.67
N THR A 122 19.69 -22.23 12.45
CA THR A 122 18.22 -22.20 12.33
C THR A 122 17.72 -21.35 11.16
N HIS A 123 18.47 -20.32 10.76
CA HIS A 123 18.09 -19.45 9.64
C HIS A 123 18.98 -19.61 8.42
N LEU A 124 19.89 -20.60 8.44
CA LEU A 124 20.83 -20.90 7.36
C LEU A 124 21.58 -19.62 6.93
N CYS A 125 22.33 -19.04 7.87
CA CYS A 125 23.06 -17.80 7.61
C CYS A 125 23.98 -17.93 6.39
N ASN A 126 23.87 -17.00 5.44
CA ASN A 126 24.72 -16.97 4.23
C ASN A 126 26.16 -16.51 4.52
N ILE A 127 26.49 -16.14 5.75
CA ILE A 127 27.79 -15.55 6.11
C ILE A 127 28.66 -16.58 6.81
N ASP A 128 29.92 -16.70 6.37
CA ASP A 128 30.94 -17.46 7.07
C ASP A 128 31.44 -16.72 8.32
N HIS A 129 30.81 -17.02 9.45
CA HIS A 129 31.20 -16.49 10.76
C HIS A 129 32.61 -16.92 11.20
N ARG A 130 33.13 -18.05 10.71
CA ARG A 130 34.46 -18.57 11.06
C ARG A 130 35.54 -17.73 10.40
N GLN A 131 35.41 -17.45 9.11
CA GLN A 131 36.35 -16.58 8.40
C GLN A 131 36.29 -15.14 8.94
N MET A 132 35.08 -14.65 9.24
CA MET A 132 34.92 -13.32 9.84
C MET A 132 35.59 -13.21 11.21
N GLY A 133 35.41 -14.21 12.07
CA GLY A 133 36.08 -14.29 13.37
C GLY A 133 37.61 -14.29 13.23
N ARG A 134 38.15 -15.12 12.34
CA ARG A 134 39.60 -15.16 12.04
C ARG A 134 40.13 -13.81 11.58
N SER A 135 39.40 -13.14 10.70
CA SER A 135 39.78 -11.84 10.15
C SER A 135 39.78 -10.74 11.22
N LYS A 136 38.81 -10.76 12.14
CA LYS A 136 38.75 -9.82 13.28
C LYS A 136 39.89 -10.05 14.25
N ILE A 137 40.08 -11.30 14.68
CA ILE A 137 41.17 -11.68 15.59
C ILE A 137 42.53 -11.32 14.98
N SER A 138 42.75 -11.62 13.70
CA SER A 138 44.02 -11.30 13.04
C SER A 138 44.31 -9.80 12.92
N LYS A 139 43.26 -8.95 12.90
CA LYS A 139 43.41 -7.49 12.85
C LYS A 139 43.62 -6.88 14.23
N GLU A 140 42.90 -7.40 15.23
CA GLU A 140 42.94 -6.89 16.61
C GLU A 140 44.16 -7.40 17.37
N ASN A 141 44.66 -8.59 17.04
CA ASN A 141 45.79 -9.18 17.74
C ASN A 141 47.09 -8.46 17.33
N PRO A 142 47.82 -7.82 18.25
CA PRO A 142 49.07 -7.16 17.93
C PRO A 142 50.08 -8.18 17.39
N LYS A 143 50.77 -7.82 16.31
CA LYS A 143 51.85 -8.65 15.75
C LYS A 143 52.99 -8.67 16.77
N MET A 144 53.19 -9.80 17.45
CA MET A 144 54.33 -9.97 18.36
C MET A 144 55.63 -9.93 17.55
N VAL A 145 56.40 -8.84 17.71
CA VAL A 145 57.63 -8.58 16.95
C VAL A 145 58.86 -9.26 17.58
N PHE A 146 58.74 -9.74 18.83
CA PHE A 146 59.82 -10.42 19.54
C PHE A 146 59.53 -11.92 19.68
N GLY A 147 60.54 -12.73 19.34
CA GLY A 147 60.50 -14.19 19.26
C GLY A 147 59.69 -14.83 20.39
N GLY A 148 58.68 -15.60 20.00
CA GLY A 148 57.63 -16.11 20.86
C GLY A 148 58.13 -16.75 22.15
N ILE A 149 57.33 -16.55 23.20
CA ILE A 149 57.49 -17.18 24.51
C ILE A 149 57.69 -18.69 24.29
N ARG A 150 58.79 -19.20 24.84
CA ARG A 150 59.28 -20.58 24.75
C ARG A 150 58.09 -21.56 24.81
N LYS A 151 57.89 -22.35 23.75
CA LYS A 151 56.88 -23.43 23.79
C LYS A 151 57.18 -24.32 24.99
N ALA A 152 56.16 -24.66 25.79
CA ALA A 152 56.30 -25.63 26.86
C ALA A 152 56.85 -26.93 26.27
N LYS A 153 57.99 -27.40 26.77
CA LYS A 153 58.52 -28.71 26.41
C LYS A 153 57.54 -29.75 26.96
N MET A 154 56.84 -30.48 26.10
CA MET A 154 56.08 -31.63 26.53
C MET A 154 57.09 -32.69 26.99
N THR A 155 57.23 -32.87 28.30
CA THR A 155 57.96 -34.02 28.84
C THR A 155 57.09 -35.26 28.64
N PRO A 156 57.58 -36.34 28.02
CA PRO A 156 56.83 -37.59 27.96
C PRO A 156 56.56 -38.07 29.40
N HIS A 157 55.32 -38.42 29.71
CA HIS A 157 55.00 -39.13 30.94
C HIS A 157 55.54 -40.57 30.84
N PRO A 158 56.05 -41.15 31.94
CA PRO A 158 56.58 -42.52 31.97
C PRO A 158 55.48 -43.58 31.80
#